data_AF-A0A926NEA3-F1
#
_entry.id   AF-A0A926NEA3-F1
#
_cell.length_a   1.000
_cell.length_b   1.000
_cell.length_c   1.000
_cell.angle_alpha   90.00
_cell.angle_beta   90.00
_cell.angle_gamma   90.00
#
_symmetry.space_group_name_H-M   'P 1'
#
loop_
_entity.id
_entity.type
_entity.pdbx_description
1 polymer ?
#
loop_
_entity_poly.entity_id
_entity_poly.type
_entity_poly.pdbx_seq_one_letter_code
_entity_poly.pdbx_strand_id
1 'polypeptide(L)'
;MNRNMLIRLVNDLVMTVLMLVAMAYHITGNTIHELIGVCLFGLFIVHNILNRRWYKTVIKGKYNGPRILKIAVNLLFLVSMVVVIISSLPISRDILPFFSIDNDMFVRQIHVLTAYWGFIFMAVHIGLSWGMIINAMRKMTGITSTSRIRTIALRVIAVLIVVYGVQTSFERNLGSKLFIYDPFGSFLTDESTMGFLIDYLSIMGIYICGTHYALKFVQKQENARDL
;
A
#
# COMPACT_ATOMS: atom_id res chain seq x y z
N MET A 1 18.57 -17.98 -4.32
CA MET A 1 17.10 -17.69 -4.39
C MET A 1 16.61 -17.96 -5.81
N ASN A 2 15.35 -18.34 -6.02
CA ASN A 2 14.82 -18.49 -7.39
C ASN A 2 14.70 -17.09 -8.02
N ARG A 3 15.25 -16.90 -9.24
CA ARG A 3 15.19 -15.63 -9.99
C ARG A 3 13.79 -15.02 -10.04
N ASN A 4 12.77 -15.88 -10.16
CA ASN A 4 11.37 -15.46 -10.22
C ASN A 4 10.87 -14.81 -8.92
N MET A 5 11.42 -15.20 -7.77
CA MET A 5 11.08 -14.60 -6.48
C MET A 5 11.69 -13.21 -6.32
N LEU A 6 12.93 -13.02 -6.80
CA LEU A 6 13.59 -11.71 -6.80
C LEU A 6 12.80 -10.71 -7.65
N ILE A 7 12.41 -11.11 -8.87
CA ILE A 7 11.66 -10.26 -9.78
C ILE A 7 10.35 -9.78 -9.14
N ARG A 8 9.62 -10.67 -8.45
CA ARG A 8 8.40 -10.31 -7.73
C ARG A 8 8.66 -9.27 -6.64
N LEU A 9 9.65 -9.51 -5.79
CA LEU A 9 9.97 -8.58 -4.69
C LEU A 9 10.42 -7.21 -5.20
N VAL A 10 11.24 -7.17 -6.26
CA VAL A 10 11.68 -5.91 -6.87
C VAL A 10 10.50 -5.17 -7.48
N ASN A 11 9.64 -5.87 -8.24
CA ASN A 11 8.42 -5.28 -8.80
C ASN A 11 7.53 -4.67 -7.69
N ASP A 12 7.30 -5.42 -6.61
CA ASP A 12 6.44 -4.99 -5.51
C ASP A 12 7.05 -3.79 -4.76
N LEU A 13 8.38 -3.78 -4.58
CA LEU A 13 9.10 -2.66 -3.97
C LEU A 13 8.99 -1.40 -4.85
N VAL A 14 9.25 -1.51 -6.15
CA VAL A 14 9.16 -0.38 -7.08
C VAL A 14 7.74 0.18 -7.12
N MET A 15 6.72 -0.69 -7.17
CA MET A 15 5.32 -0.26 -7.08
C MET A 15 5.01 0.49 -5.78
N THR A 16 5.51 -0.01 -4.64
CA THR A 16 5.28 0.63 -3.33
C THR A 16 5.90 2.03 -3.30
N VAL A 17 7.12 2.18 -3.83
CA VAL A 17 7.80 3.48 -3.92
C VAL A 17 7.06 4.41 -4.87
N LEU A 18 6.69 3.96 -6.06
CA LEU A 18 5.96 4.79 -7.02
C LEU A 18 4.59 5.23 -6.50
N MET A 19 3.87 4.35 -5.78
CA MET A 19 2.62 4.72 -5.13
C MET A 19 2.84 5.82 -4.08
N LEU A 20 3.89 5.72 -3.26
CA LEU A 20 4.23 6.75 -2.27
C LEU A 20 4.53 8.10 -2.95
N VAL A 21 5.30 8.09 -4.04
CA VAL A 21 5.61 9.31 -4.82
C VAL A 21 4.35 9.84 -5.51
N ALA A 22 3.45 8.98 -5.99
CA ALA A 22 2.18 9.39 -6.60
C ALA A 22 1.30 10.16 -5.60
N MET A 23 1.33 9.82 -4.30
CA MET A 23 0.61 10.59 -3.28
C MET A 23 1.12 12.04 -3.16
N ALA A 24 2.34 12.33 -3.61
CA ALA A 24 2.97 13.66 -3.56
C ALA A 24 2.65 14.53 -4.78
N TYR A 25 1.38 14.59 -5.21
CA TYR A 25 0.96 15.32 -6.42
C TYR A 25 1.46 16.78 -6.46
N HIS A 26 1.42 17.49 -5.32
CA HIS A 26 1.87 18.89 -5.24
C HIS A 26 3.36 19.06 -5.57
N ILE A 27 4.18 18.02 -5.38
CA ILE A 27 5.63 18.02 -5.66
C ILE A 27 5.89 17.56 -7.09
N THR A 28 5.21 16.49 -7.51
CA THR A 28 5.42 15.90 -8.85
C THR A 28 4.84 16.80 -9.94
N GLY A 29 3.78 17.56 -9.65
CA GLY A 29 3.00 18.24 -10.67
C GLY A 29 2.28 17.26 -11.59
N ASN A 30 1.59 17.79 -12.61
CA ASN A 30 0.70 17.01 -13.46
C ASN A 30 1.44 15.96 -14.31
N THR A 31 2.42 16.39 -15.09
CA THR A 31 3.11 15.54 -16.07
C THR A 31 3.84 14.36 -15.42
N ILE A 32 4.58 14.62 -14.34
CA ILE A 32 5.32 13.55 -13.64
C ILE A 32 4.35 12.61 -12.94
N HIS A 33 3.26 13.12 -12.34
CA HIS A 33 2.25 12.27 -11.71
C HIS A 33 1.57 11.33 -12.71
N GLU A 34 1.21 11.83 -13.90
CA GLU A 34 0.65 11.00 -14.97
C GLU A 34 1.65 9.92 -15.42
N LEU A 35 2.93 10.28 -15.60
CA LEU A 35 3.96 9.31 -15.98
C LEU A 35 4.13 8.21 -14.92
N ILE A 36 4.18 8.60 -13.65
CA ILE A 36 4.23 7.67 -12.51
C ILE A 36 3.00 6.75 -12.53
N GLY A 37 1.81 7.30 -12.77
CA GLY A 37 0.57 6.53 -12.87
C GLY A 37 0.62 5.47 -13.98
N VAL A 38 1.11 5.84 -15.17
CA VAL A 38 1.28 4.90 -16.29
C VAL A 38 2.29 3.81 -15.96
N CYS A 39 3.43 4.17 -15.37
CA CYS A 39 4.43 3.18 -14.92
C CYS A 39 3.85 2.24 -13.85
N LEU A 40 3.14 2.79 -12.87
CA LEU A 40 2.50 2.03 -11.80
C LEU A 40 1.45 1.06 -12.35
N PHE A 41 0.66 1.48 -13.35
CA PHE A 41 -0.30 0.63 -14.03
C PHE A 41 0.38 -0.55 -14.74
N GLY A 42 1.45 -0.30 -15.48
CA GLY A 42 2.23 -1.37 -16.14
C GLY A 42 2.79 -2.38 -15.13
N LEU A 43 3.39 -1.89 -14.04
CA LEU A 43 3.90 -2.76 -12.97
C LEU A 43 2.78 -3.52 -12.25
N PHE A 44 1.60 -2.91 -12.09
CA PHE A 44 0.43 -3.58 -11.52
C PHE A 44 -0.04 -4.75 -12.41
N ILE A 45 -0.05 -4.59 -13.73
CA ILE A 45 -0.32 -5.70 -14.66
C ILE A 45 0.70 -6.82 -14.48
N VAL A 46 2.00 -6.46 -14.46
CA VAL A 46 3.09 -7.42 -14.26
C VAL A 46 2.93 -8.16 -12.92
N HIS A 47 2.62 -7.46 -11.83
CA HIS A 47 2.34 -8.03 -10.52
C HIS A 47 1.24 -9.10 -10.60
N ASN A 48 0.10 -8.77 -11.22
CA ASN A 48 -1.03 -9.68 -11.33
C ASN A 48 -0.71 -10.91 -12.21
N ILE A 49 0.06 -10.75 -13.29
CA ILE A 49 0.52 -11.86 -14.13
C ILE A 49 1.47 -12.77 -13.34
N LEU A 50 2.46 -12.20 -12.65
CA LEU A 50 3.42 -12.95 -11.84
C LEU A 50 2.72 -13.72 -10.71
N ASN A 51 1.64 -13.16 -10.17
CA ASN A 51 0.87 -13.73 -9.06
C ASN A 51 -0.43 -14.43 -9.49
N ARG A 52 -0.61 -14.75 -10.78
CA ARG A 52 -1.85 -15.35 -11.33
C ARG A 52 -2.35 -16.62 -10.63
N ARG A 53 -1.44 -17.35 -9.96
CA ARG A 53 -1.79 -18.57 -9.19
C ARG A 53 -2.71 -18.26 -8.00
N TRP A 54 -2.63 -17.05 -7.46
CA TRP A 54 -3.46 -16.59 -6.35
C TRP A 54 -4.96 -16.66 -6.70
N TYR A 55 -5.37 -16.23 -7.90
CA TYR A 55 -6.77 -16.30 -8.34
C TYR A 55 -7.33 -17.73 -8.31
N LYS A 56 -6.51 -18.73 -8.68
CA LYS A 56 -6.91 -20.14 -8.58
C LYS A 56 -7.06 -20.60 -7.12
N THR A 57 -6.30 -20.00 -6.21
CA THR A 57 -6.35 -20.30 -4.78
C THR A 57 -7.48 -19.58 -4.07
N VAL A 58 -8.01 -18.48 -4.62
CA VAL A 58 -9.23 -17.84 -4.11
C VAL A 58 -10.42 -18.80 -4.25
N ILE A 59 -10.55 -19.47 -5.40
CA ILE A 59 -11.69 -20.33 -5.71
C ILE A 59 -11.61 -21.71 -5.01
N LYS A 60 -10.40 -22.16 -4.63
CA LYS A 60 -10.16 -23.53 -4.15
C LYS A 60 -9.71 -23.61 -2.70
N GLY A 61 -10.39 -24.41 -1.89
CA GLY A 61 -9.94 -24.86 -0.56
C GLY A 61 -10.84 -24.41 0.59
N LYS A 62 -10.50 -24.82 1.83
CA LYS A 62 -11.25 -24.46 3.03
C LYS A 62 -11.03 -22.99 3.40
N TYR A 63 -12.10 -22.29 3.75
CA TYR A 63 -12.08 -20.90 4.19
C TYR A 63 -12.05 -20.85 5.72
N ASN A 64 -10.96 -20.38 6.30
CA ASN A 64 -10.87 -19.99 7.71
C ASN A 64 -10.78 -18.45 7.83
N GLY A 65 -10.96 -17.91 9.03
CA GLY A 65 -11.06 -16.47 9.26
C GLY A 65 -9.90 -15.66 8.65
N PRO A 66 -8.63 -15.98 8.96
CA PRO A 66 -7.44 -15.33 8.40
C PRO A 66 -7.37 -15.40 6.87
N ARG A 67 -7.85 -16.48 6.26
CA ARG A 67 -7.87 -16.60 4.79
C ARG A 67 -8.94 -15.71 4.18
N ILE A 68 -10.14 -15.67 4.77
CA ILE A 68 -11.22 -14.78 4.31
C ILE A 68 -10.75 -13.32 4.39
N LEU A 69 -10.14 -12.92 5.51
CA LEU A 69 -9.60 -11.58 5.68
C LEU A 69 -8.57 -11.22 4.59
N LYS A 70 -7.63 -12.13 4.31
CA LYS A 70 -6.64 -11.93 3.24
C LYS A 70 -7.27 -11.79 1.87
N ILE A 71 -8.27 -12.61 1.55
CA ILE A 71 -8.96 -12.54 0.26
C ILE A 71 -9.72 -11.20 0.16
N ALA A 72 -10.46 -10.83 1.21
CA ALA A 72 -11.24 -9.59 1.24
C ALA A 72 -10.36 -8.35 1.02
N VAL A 73 -9.26 -8.22 1.78
CA VAL A 73 -8.33 -7.09 1.64
C VAL A 73 -7.70 -7.06 0.24
N ASN A 74 -7.27 -8.21 -0.30
CA ASN A 74 -6.67 -8.25 -1.63
C ASN A 74 -7.68 -7.87 -2.73
N LEU A 75 -8.95 -8.28 -2.60
CA LEU A 75 -9.99 -7.90 -3.54
C LEU A 75 -10.34 -6.41 -3.43
N LEU A 76 -10.47 -5.88 -2.22
CA LEU A 76 -10.67 -4.43 -2.01
C LEU A 76 -9.52 -3.62 -2.59
N PHE A 77 -8.27 -4.07 -2.39
CA PHE A 77 -7.11 -3.43 -2.98
C PHE A 77 -7.15 -3.48 -4.51
N LEU A 78 -7.45 -4.63 -5.10
CA LEU A 78 -7.59 -4.79 -6.55
C LEU A 78 -8.67 -3.85 -7.12
N VAL A 79 -9.84 -3.78 -6.49
CA VAL A 79 -10.92 -2.88 -6.90
C VAL A 79 -10.49 -1.41 -6.79
N SER A 80 -9.84 -1.03 -5.69
CA SER A 80 -9.34 0.34 -5.52
C SER A 80 -8.34 0.74 -6.63
N MET A 81 -7.43 -0.16 -7.00
CA MET A 81 -6.49 0.07 -8.10
C MET A 81 -7.22 0.25 -9.42
N VAL A 82 -8.20 -0.60 -9.73
CA VAL A 82 -9.01 -0.49 -10.96
C VAL A 82 -9.74 0.85 -11.01
N VAL A 83 -10.36 1.27 -9.92
CA VAL A 83 -11.10 2.55 -9.86
C VAL A 83 -10.15 3.75 -9.98
N VAL A 84 -8.98 3.74 -9.36
CA VAL A 84 -7.95 4.79 -9.53
C VAL A 84 -7.49 4.87 -10.99
N ILE A 85 -7.25 3.74 -11.64
CA ILE A 85 -6.82 3.70 -13.05
C ILE A 85 -7.91 4.25 -13.96
N ILE A 86 -9.16 3.76 -13.82
CA ILE A 86 -10.27 4.20 -14.67
C ILE A 86 -10.55 5.70 -14.47
N SER A 87 -10.56 6.17 -13.22
CA SER A 87 -10.76 7.60 -12.93
C SER A 87 -9.59 8.48 -13.39
N SER A 88 -8.37 7.93 -13.52
CA SER A 88 -7.22 8.70 -14.02
C SER A 88 -7.29 9.03 -15.52
N LEU A 89 -7.95 8.17 -16.33
CA LEU A 89 -8.06 8.34 -17.78
C LEU A 89 -8.72 9.68 -18.18
N PRO A 90 -9.91 10.04 -17.66
CA PRO A 90 -10.56 11.33 -17.98
C PRO A 90 -9.90 12.54 -17.30
N ILE A 91 -9.07 12.34 -16.27
CA ILE A 91 -8.33 13.42 -15.59
C ILE A 91 -7.05 13.78 -16.33
N SER A 92 -6.41 12.80 -17.00
CA SER A 92 -5.13 12.98 -17.69
C SER A 92 -5.24 14.06 -18.77
N ARG A 93 -4.27 14.97 -18.77
CA ARG A 93 -4.17 16.08 -19.73
C ARG A 93 -2.91 16.01 -20.58
N ASP A 94 -1.81 15.50 -20.04
CA ASP A 94 -0.51 15.57 -20.70
C ASP A 94 -0.21 14.32 -21.52
N ILE A 95 -0.50 13.13 -20.98
CA ILE A 95 -0.12 11.84 -21.58
C ILE A 95 -1.27 11.22 -22.39
N LEU A 96 -2.52 11.35 -21.92
CA LEU A 96 -3.71 10.78 -22.56
C LEU A 96 -4.80 11.84 -22.87
N PRO A 97 -4.48 12.89 -23.64
CA PRO A 97 -5.42 13.99 -23.90
C PRO A 97 -6.70 13.56 -24.63
N PHE A 98 -6.70 12.41 -25.32
CA PHE A 98 -7.87 11.92 -26.06
C PHE A 98 -9.07 11.51 -25.18
N PHE A 99 -8.82 11.17 -23.91
CA PHE A 99 -9.87 10.75 -22.97
C PHE A 99 -10.29 11.88 -22.02
N SER A 100 -9.64 13.04 -22.07
CA SER A 100 -9.81 14.10 -21.09
C SER A 100 -11.22 14.71 -21.17
N ILE A 101 -11.90 14.77 -20.03
CA ILE A 101 -13.16 15.50 -19.88
C ILE A 101 -12.87 16.74 -19.03
N ASP A 102 -13.21 17.92 -19.55
CA ASP A 102 -12.89 19.17 -18.86
C ASP A 102 -13.65 19.30 -17.54
N ASN A 103 -12.87 19.50 -16.47
CA ASN A 103 -13.30 19.94 -15.14
C ASN A 103 -14.36 19.06 -14.44
N ASP A 104 -14.32 17.74 -14.63
CA ASP A 104 -15.15 16.82 -13.83
C ASP A 104 -14.59 16.68 -12.40
N MET A 105 -15.07 17.56 -11.51
CA MET A 105 -14.72 17.55 -10.09
C MET A 105 -15.12 16.24 -9.41
N PHE A 106 -16.20 15.60 -9.85
CA PHE A 106 -16.69 14.35 -9.26
C PHE A 106 -15.72 13.20 -9.53
N VAL A 107 -15.22 13.10 -10.77
CA VAL A 107 -14.20 12.11 -11.14
C VAL A 107 -12.90 12.34 -10.36
N ARG A 108 -12.48 13.60 -10.18
CA ARG A 108 -11.30 13.95 -9.38
C ARG A 108 -11.47 13.54 -7.91
N GLN A 109 -12.65 13.77 -7.32
CA GLN A 109 -12.95 13.33 -5.95
C GLN A 109 -12.86 11.81 -5.82
N ILE A 110 -13.45 11.05 -6.77
CA ILE A 110 -13.35 9.59 -6.79
C ILE A 110 -11.89 9.14 -6.91
N HIS A 111 -11.11 9.76 -7.80
CA HIS A 111 -9.71 9.42 -7.99
C HIS A 111 -8.91 9.58 -6.70
N VAL A 112 -9.02 10.74 -6.05
CA VAL A 112 -8.28 11.04 -4.81
C VAL A 112 -8.75 10.14 -3.67
N LEU A 113 -10.05 10.03 -3.44
CA LEU A 113 -10.62 9.17 -2.40
C LEU A 113 -10.14 7.73 -2.56
N THR A 114 -10.21 7.20 -3.78
CA THR A 114 -9.81 5.83 -4.06
C THR A 114 -8.29 5.66 -3.96
N ALA A 115 -7.49 6.68 -4.32
CA ALA A 115 -6.04 6.64 -4.14
C ALA A 115 -5.65 6.53 -2.65
N TYR A 116 -6.29 7.30 -1.77
CA TYR A 116 -6.07 7.19 -0.32
C TYR A 116 -6.48 5.82 0.24
N TRP A 117 -7.65 5.30 -0.15
CA TRP A 117 -8.06 3.95 0.24
C TRP A 117 -7.12 2.87 -0.32
N GLY A 118 -6.70 3.01 -1.57
CA GLY A 118 -5.72 2.13 -2.22
C GLY A 118 -4.38 2.12 -1.48
N PHE A 119 -3.91 3.28 -1.02
CA PHE A 119 -2.71 3.40 -0.21
C PHE A 119 -2.83 2.63 1.12
N ILE A 120 -3.95 2.76 1.83
CA ILE A 120 -4.21 2.01 3.07
C ILE A 120 -4.29 0.51 2.79
N PHE A 121 -5.07 0.10 1.78
CA PHE A 121 -5.19 -1.32 1.43
C PHE A 121 -3.86 -1.93 1.00
N MET A 122 -3.00 -1.17 0.31
CA MET A 122 -1.63 -1.57 0.00
C MET A 122 -0.81 -1.83 1.28
N ALA A 123 -0.86 -0.90 2.24
CA ALA A 123 -0.14 -1.05 3.51
C ALA A 123 -0.63 -2.28 4.31
N VAL A 124 -1.95 -2.48 4.38
CA VAL A 124 -2.55 -3.66 5.01
C VAL A 124 -2.15 -4.94 4.25
N HIS A 125 -2.19 -4.93 2.92
CA HIS A 125 -1.77 -6.05 2.07
C HIS A 125 -0.32 -6.48 2.34
N ILE A 126 0.59 -5.51 2.48
CA ILE A 126 1.99 -5.75 2.87
C ILE A 126 2.06 -6.35 4.28
N GLY A 127 1.30 -5.80 5.24
CA GLY A 127 1.23 -6.32 6.61
C GLY A 127 0.74 -7.77 6.72
N LEU A 128 -0.25 -8.15 5.91
CA LEU A 128 -0.74 -9.53 5.82
C LEU A 128 0.30 -10.50 5.26
N SER A 129 1.20 -10.01 4.41
CA SER A 129 2.26 -10.77 3.75
C SER A 129 3.62 -10.67 4.45
N TRP A 130 3.70 -9.92 5.56
CA TRP A 130 4.94 -9.57 6.25
C TRP A 130 5.83 -10.77 6.61
N GLY A 131 5.23 -11.87 7.05
CA GLY A 131 5.97 -13.11 7.34
C GLY A 131 6.69 -13.69 6.13
N MET A 132 6.09 -13.62 4.94
CA MET A 132 6.72 -14.06 3.69
C MET A 132 7.88 -13.14 3.31
N ILE A 133 7.69 -11.82 3.46
CA ILE A 133 8.69 -10.80 3.14
C ILE A 133 9.93 -10.98 4.03
N ILE A 134 9.75 -11.12 5.35
CA ILE A 134 10.88 -11.36 6.28
C ILE A 134 11.62 -12.65 5.93
N ASN A 135 10.90 -13.73 5.63
CA ASN A 135 11.52 -15.00 5.29
C ASN A 135 12.32 -14.91 3.98
N ALA A 136 11.80 -14.18 2.98
CA ALA A 136 12.51 -13.89 1.75
C ALA A 136 13.78 -13.07 2.01
N MET A 137 13.67 -12.02 2.82
CA MET A 137 14.79 -11.14 3.21
C MET A 137 15.90 -11.89 3.95
N ARG A 138 15.55 -12.79 4.88
CA ARG A 138 16.52 -13.66 5.57
C ARG A 138 17.27 -14.55 4.57
N LYS A 139 16.55 -15.10 3.59
CA LYS A 139 17.14 -15.93 2.54
C LYS A 139 18.05 -15.14 1.59
N MET A 140 17.78 -13.86 1.38
CA MET A 140 18.59 -12.97 0.53
C MET A 140 19.87 -12.52 1.23
N THR A 141 19.78 -12.18 2.51
CA THR A 141 20.89 -11.65 3.30
C THR A 141 21.77 -12.74 3.92
N GLY A 142 21.42 -14.02 3.77
CA GLY A 142 22.15 -15.15 4.37
C GLY A 142 22.10 -15.17 5.90
N ILE A 143 21.22 -14.37 6.50
CA ILE A 143 21.12 -14.22 7.95
C ILE A 143 20.37 -15.42 8.54
N THR A 144 21.14 -16.39 9.04
CA THR A 144 20.63 -17.59 9.72
C THR A 144 20.49 -17.40 11.22
N SER A 145 21.20 -16.45 11.83
CA SER A 145 21.18 -16.21 13.27
C SER A 145 20.04 -15.27 13.70
N THR A 146 19.21 -15.72 14.64
CA THR A 146 18.26 -14.87 15.36
C THR A 146 18.98 -14.17 16.51
N SER A 147 19.53 -12.99 16.26
CA SER A 147 20.03 -12.13 17.34
C SER A 147 18.86 -11.53 18.11
N ARG A 148 18.83 -11.77 19.44
CA ARG A 148 17.84 -11.19 20.35
C ARG A 148 17.91 -9.66 20.33
N ILE A 149 19.11 -9.10 20.20
CA ILE A 149 19.36 -7.65 20.08
C ILE A 149 18.76 -7.09 18.79
N ARG A 150 18.97 -7.74 17.64
CA ARG A 150 18.39 -7.29 16.36
C ARG A 150 16.86 -7.30 16.40
N THR A 151 16.26 -8.30 17.05
CA THR A 151 14.81 -8.38 17.21
C THR A 151 14.27 -7.25 18.07
N ILE A 152 14.96 -6.92 19.17
CA ILE A 152 14.57 -5.81 20.05
C ILE A 152 14.73 -4.48 19.32
N ALA A 153 15.86 -4.24 18.64
CA ALA A 153 16.09 -3.04 17.85
C ALA A 153 15.00 -2.82 16.79
N LEU A 154 14.66 -3.84 16.01
CA LEU A 154 13.57 -3.76 15.02
C LEU A 154 12.22 -3.47 15.64
N ARG A 155 11.93 -3.99 16.84
CA ARG A 155 10.70 -3.69 17.58
C ARG A 155 10.67 -2.25 18.08
N VAL A 156 11.78 -1.74 18.60
CA VAL A 156 11.89 -0.34 19.03
C VAL A 156 11.68 0.60 17.84
N ILE A 157 12.33 0.33 16.70
CA ILE A 157 12.12 1.08 15.46
C ILE A 157 10.65 1.03 15.03
N ALA A 158 10.01 -0.14 15.06
CA ALA A 158 8.59 -0.26 14.74
C ALA A 158 7.70 0.56 15.68
N VAL A 159 8.00 0.59 16.99
CA VAL A 159 7.26 1.41 17.96
C VAL A 159 7.45 2.89 17.65
N LEU A 160 8.67 3.34 17.37
CA LEU A 160 8.94 4.74 17.00
C LEU A 160 8.17 5.15 15.73
N ILE A 161 8.19 4.30 14.70
CA ILE A 161 7.43 4.52 13.46
C ILE A 161 5.93 4.61 13.75
N VAL A 162 5.39 3.75 14.61
CA VAL A 162 3.97 3.78 14.97
C VAL A 162 3.62 5.04 15.74
N VAL A 163 4.40 5.42 16.74
CA VAL A 163 4.15 6.63 17.56
C VAL A 163 4.17 7.88 16.68
N TYR A 164 5.21 8.05 15.86
CA TYR A 164 5.32 9.18 14.94
C TYR A 164 4.19 9.15 13.90
N GLY A 165 3.92 7.99 13.31
CA GLY A 165 2.84 7.82 12.34
C GLY A 165 1.47 8.20 12.90
N VAL A 166 1.17 7.87 14.15
CA VAL A 166 -0.12 8.20 14.78
C VAL A 166 -0.26 9.71 14.90
N GLN A 167 0.78 10.39 15.39
CA GLN A 167 0.80 11.84 15.49
C GLN A 167 0.56 12.49 14.11
N THR A 168 1.33 12.09 13.08
CA THR A 168 1.18 12.64 11.73
C THR A 168 -0.17 12.32 11.08
N SER A 169 -0.83 11.22 11.46
CA SER A 169 -2.14 10.86 10.93
C SER A 169 -3.22 11.85 11.38
N PHE A 170 -3.10 12.35 12.62
CA PHE A 170 -3.97 13.39 13.17
C PHE A 170 -3.62 14.76 12.58
N GLU A 171 -2.33 15.12 12.51
CA GLU A 171 -1.88 16.40 11.95
C GLU A 171 -2.26 16.56 10.48
N ARG A 172 -2.19 15.48 9.68
CA ARG A 172 -2.57 15.49 8.26
C ARG A 172 -4.05 15.28 7.99
N ASN A 173 -4.87 15.19 9.05
CA ASN A 173 -6.31 14.91 8.97
C ASN A 173 -6.62 13.76 7.99
N LEU A 174 -5.88 12.65 8.04
CA LEU A 174 -6.11 11.54 7.11
C LEU A 174 -7.57 11.04 7.16
N GLY A 175 -8.19 11.12 8.34
CA GLY A 175 -9.60 10.81 8.52
C GLY A 175 -10.49 11.62 7.57
N SER A 176 -10.28 12.93 7.44
CA SER A 176 -11.11 13.76 6.55
C SER A 176 -10.85 13.45 5.08
N LYS A 177 -9.62 13.05 4.71
CA LYS A 177 -9.25 12.66 3.33
C LYS A 177 -9.78 11.29 2.91
N LEU A 178 -10.11 10.43 3.88
CA LEU A 178 -10.79 9.15 3.65
C LEU A 178 -12.31 9.30 3.45
N PHE A 179 -12.84 10.50 3.70
CA PHE A 179 -14.23 10.89 3.44
C PHE A 179 -14.29 12.00 2.40
N ILE A 180 -15.45 12.20 1.77
CA ILE A 180 -15.64 13.18 0.69
C ILE A 180 -15.54 14.64 1.19
N TYR A 181 -15.48 14.86 2.51
CA TYR A 181 -15.56 16.18 3.13
C TYR A 181 -14.33 17.07 2.88
N ASP A 182 -13.14 16.50 2.70
CA ASP A 182 -11.93 17.29 2.37
C ASP A 182 -10.91 16.50 1.53
N PRO A 183 -11.23 16.17 0.27
CA PRO A 183 -10.38 15.32 -0.57
C PRO A 183 -9.04 16.00 -0.89
N PHE A 184 -9.03 17.34 -0.89
CA PHE A 184 -7.90 18.18 -1.30
C PHE A 184 -7.30 18.97 -0.14
N GLY A 185 -7.46 18.52 1.11
CA GLY A 185 -7.18 19.31 2.32
C GLY A 185 -5.93 20.15 2.29
N SER A 186 -5.97 21.29 3.01
CA SER A 186 -5.03 22.41 2.98
C SER A 186 -3.59 22.07 2.55
N PHE A 187 -3.33 22.02 1.24
CA PHE A 187 -2.01 21.83 0.64
C PHE A 187 -1.08 23.06 0.80
N LEU A 188 -1.40 23.98 1.70
CA LEU A 188 -0.86 25.35 1.74
C LEU A 188 0.26 25.58 2.76
N THR A 189 0.70 24.55 3.49
CA THR A 189 1.86 24.70 4.39
C THR A 189 3.11 24.18 3.69
N ASP A 190 4.10 25.08 3.56
CA ASP A 190 5.49 24.88 3.10
C ASP A 190 6.15 23.67 3.77
N GLU A 191 5.83 22.46 3.33
CA GLU A 191 6.45 21.26 3.85
C GLU A 191 7.57 20.78 2.94
N SER A 192 8.73 20.55 3.54
CA SER A 192 9.85 19.91 2.87
C SER A 192 9.42 18.57 2.27
N THR A 193 9.86 18.29 1.04
CA THR A 193 9.64 16.99 0.34
C THR A 193 9.97 15.78 1.23
N MET A 194 11.00 15.91 2.07
CA MET A 194 11.38 14.86 3.02
C MET A 194 10.34 14.65 4.12
N GLY A 195 9.74 15.72 4.65
CA GLY A 195 8.68 15.63 5.67
C GLY A 195 7.46 14.90 5.14
N PHE A 196 7.01 15.24 3.93
CA PHE A 196 5.89 14.55 3.28
C PHE A 196 6.14 13.05 3.14
N LEU A 197 7.32 12.65 2.65
CA LEU A 197 7.67 11.24 2.49
C LEU A 197 7.76 10.51 3.81
N ILE A 198 8.38 11.11 4.83
CA ILE A 198 8.52 10.49 6.17
C ILE A 198 7.15 10.26 6.81
N ASP A 199 6.24 11.20 6.67
CA ASP A 199 4.91 11.09 7.25
C ASP A 199 4.11 9.96 6.60
N TYR A 200 4.05 9.93 5.26
CA TYR A 200 3.35 8.86 4.55
C TYR A 200 4.01 7.49 4.76
N LEU A 201 5.33 7.40 4.85
CA LEU A 201 6.03 6.18 5.24
C LEU A 201 5.64 5.72 6.65
N SER A 202 5.48 6.66 7.57
CA SER A 202 5.12 6.37 8.96
C SER A 202 3.68 5.90 9.08
N ILE A 203 2.76 6.55 8.36
CA ILE A 203 1.36 6.13 8.22
C ILE A 203 1.29 4.71 7.66
N MET A 204 2.00 4.44 6.56
CA MET A 204 2.09 3.09 5.99
C MET A 204 2.63 2.08 7.03
N GLY A 205 3.64 2.49 7.80
CA GLY A 205 4.23 1.70 8.89
C GLY A 205 3.23 1.28 9.96
N ILE A 206 2.32 2.17 10.37
CA ILE A 206 1.24 1.84 11.32
C ILE A 206 0.36 0.74 10.75
N TYR A 207 -0.14 0.89 9.53
CA TYR A 207 -1.06 -0.08 8.93
C TYR A 207 -0.37 -1.43 8.69
N ILE A 208 0.89 -1.43 8.25
CA ILE A 208 1.68 -2.67 8.12
C ILE A 208 1.84 -3.37 9.48
N CYS A 209 2.29 -2.64 10.50
CA CYS A 209 2.55 -3.20 11.83
C CYS A 209 1.27 -3.68 12.51
N GLY A 210 0.24 -2.81 12.53
CA GLY A 210 -1.07 -3.11 13.08
C GLY A 210 -1.67 -4.37 12.45
N THR A 211 -1.64 -4.46 11.12
CA THR A 211 -2.14 -5.64 10.40
C THR A 211 -1.34 -6.89 10.71
N HIS A 212 -0.01 -6.80 10.75
CA HIS A 212 0.85 -7.95 11.06
C HIS A 212 0.55 -8.52 12.46
N TYR A 213 0.45 -7.65 13.47
CA TYR A 213 0.19 -8.07 14.84
C TYR A 213 -1.26 -8.53 15.04
N ALA A 214 -2.24 -7.88 14.41
CA ALA A 214 -3.64 -8.30 14.44
C ALA A 214 -3.82 -9.70 13.83
N LEU A 215 -3.24 -9.96 12.65
CA LEU A 215 -3.30 -11.27 12.00
C LEU A 215 -2.69 -12.37 12.88
N LYS A 216 -1.56 -12.07 13.52
CA LYS A 216 -0.89 -13.01 14.43
C LYS A 216 -1.73 -13.31 15.67
N PHE A 217 -2.46 -12.32 16.18
CA PHE A 217 -3.38 -12.50 17.30
C PHE A 217 -4.58 -13.37 16.92
N VAL A 218 -5.22 -13.12 15.78
CA VAL A 218 -6.35 -13.92 15.28
C VAL A 218 -5.93 -15.39 15.07
N GLN A 219 -4.78 -15.62 14.45
CA GLN A 219 -4.25 -16.98 14.26
C GLN A 219 -3.99 -17.70 15.58
N LYS A 220 -3.51 -16.99 16.61
CA LYS A 220 -3.30 -17.56 17.94
C LYS A 220 -4.63 -17.97 18.58
N GLN A 221 -5.69 -17.18 18.40
CA GLN A 221 -7.01 -17.49 18.94
C GLN A 221 -7.68 -18.67 18.23
N GLU A 222 -7.61 -18.76 16.90
CA GLU A 222 -8.13 -19.91 16.17
C GLU A 222 -7.42 -21.21 16.59
N ASN A 223 -6.08 -21.19 16.64
CA ASN A 223 -5.31 -22.36 17.08
C ASN A 223 -5.62 -22.79 18.53
N ALA A 224 -6.05 -21.86 19.39
CA ALA A 224 -6.44 -22.15 20.77
C ALA A 224 -7.89 -22.63 20.90
N ARG A 225 -8.73 -22.42 19.88
CA ARG A 225 -10.12 -22.93 19.81
C ARG A 225 -10.21 -24.34 19.20
N ASP A 226 -9.20 -24.71 18.41
CA ASP A 226 -9.10 -26.02 17.76
C ASP A 226 -8.33 -27.08 18.62
N LEU A 227 -7.87 -26.70 19.82
CA LEU A 227 -7.23 -27.55 20.83
C LEU A 227 -8.22 -27.92 21.95
#